data_AF-A0A851LV23-F1
#
_entry.id   AF-A0A851LV23-F1
#
_cell.length_a   1.000
_cell.length_b   1.000
_cell.length_c   1.000
_cell.angle_alpha   90.00
_cell.angle_beta   90.00
_cell.angle_gamma   90.00
#
_symmetry.space_group_name_H-M   'P 1'
#
loop_
_entity.id
_entity.type
_entity.pdbx_description
1 polymer ?
#
loop_
_entity_poly.entity_id
_entity_poly.type
_entity_poly.pdbx_seq_one_letter_code
_entity_poly.pdbx_strand_id
1 'polypeptide(L)'
;SFIELSQKLYHAGLEQTDFMNAWEDSRKQINGWVEEKTEGKIQNLLAEGILNSLTRLVLVNAIYFKGNWEKQFDKKNTTEMPFKINK
;
A
#
# COMPACT_ATOMS: atom_id res chain seq x y z
N SER A 1 -16.40 -21.26 1.31
CA SER A 1 -16.94 -20.03 1.92
C SER A 1 -16.36 -18.80 1.22
N PHE A 2 -16.86 -17.58 1.50
CA PHE A 2 -16.29 -16.34 0.93
C PHE A 2 -14.78 -16.19 1.23
N ILE A 3 -14.38 -16.50 2.47
CA ILE A 3 -12.99 -16.38 2.92
C ILE A 3 -12.05 -17.35 2.19
N GLU A 4 -12.47 -18.61 2.02
CA GLU A 4 -11.68 -19.60 1.29
C GLU A 4 -11.47 -19.21 -0.18
N LEU A 5 -12.49 -18.64 -0.82
CA LEU A 5 -12.40 -18.17 -2.21
C LEU A 5 -11.50 -16.94 -2.33
N SER A 6 -11.60 -15.99 -1.39
CA SER A 6 -10.73 -14.81 -1.32
C SER A 6 -9.26 -15.22 -1.21
N GLN A 7 -8.95 -16.15 -0.30
CA GLN A 7 -7.60 -16.66 -0.14
C GLN A 7 -7.13 -17.42 -1.40
N LYS A 8 -7.96 -18.28 -1.98
CA LYS A 8 -7.58 -19.12 -3.12
C LYS A 8 -7.36 -18.33 -4.42
N LEU A 9 -8.18 -17.31 -4.68
CA LEU A 9 -8.18 -16.59 -5.95
C LEU A 9 -7.33 -15.31 -5.93
N TYR A 10 -7.26 -14.65 -4.77
CA TYR A 10 -6.61 -13.34 -4.64
C TYR A 10 -5.43 -13.35 -3.66
N HIS A 11 -5.16 -14.49 -3.00
CA HIS A 11 -4.22 -14.56 -1.86
C HIS A 11 -4.54 -13.53 -0.77
N ALA A 12 -5.80 -13.11 -0.71
CA ALA A 12 -6.28 -12.08 0.20
C ALA A 12 -6.78 -12.75 1.47
N GLY A 13 -5.98 -12.63 2.53
CA GLY A 13 -6.32 -13.05 3.88
C GLY A 13 -7.38 -12.15 4.51
N LEU A 14 -8.03 -12.66 5.56
CA LEU A 14 -8.91 -11.88 6.42
C LEU A 14 -8.22 -11.66 7.76
N GLU A 15 -8.17 -10.41 8.21
CA GLU A 15 -7.74 -10.05 9.56
C GLU A 15 -8.89 -9.34 10.27
N GLN A 16 -9.18 -9.78 11.50
CA GLN A 16 -10.19 -9.13 12.35
C GLN A 16 -9.51 -8.08 13.22
N THR A 17 -10.11 -6.90 13.33
CA THR A 17 -9.61 -5.80 14.14
C THR A 17 -10.78 -5.02 14.74
N ASP A 18 -10.53 -4.25 15.81
CA ASP A 18 -11.57 -3.52 16.54
C ASP A 18 -11.68 -2.07 16.07
N PHE A 19 -12.44 -1.86 14.99
CA PHE A 19 -12.76 -0.50 14.55
C PHE A 19 -13.69 0.23 15.52
N MET A 20 -14.49 -0.45 16.33
CA MET A 20 -15.50 0.22 17.15
C MET A 20 -14.88 0.96 18.33
N ASN A 21 -13.89 0.34 18.99
CA ASN A 21 -13.24 0.91 20.17
C ASN A 21 -11.79 1.33 19.93
N ALA A 22 -11.13 0.84 18.87
CA ALA A 22 -9.70 1.01 18.65
C ALA A 22 -9.32 1.33 17.19
N TRP A 23 -10.16 2.09 16.46
CA TRP A 23 -9.93 2.36 15.04
C TRP A 23 -8.57 2.99 14.70
N GLU A 24 -8.01 3.81 15.58
CA GLU A 24 -6.67 4.39 15.37
C GLU A 24 -5.56 3.34 15.47
N ASP A 25 -5.70 2.35 16.34
CA ASP A 25 -4.74 1.25 16.43
C ASP A 25 -4.91 0.30 15.24
N SER A 26 -6.15 0.01 14.84
CA SER A 26 -6.43 -0.71 13.58
C SER A 26 -5.83 0.00 12.36
N ARG A 27 -5.91 1.34 12.30
CA ARG A 27 -5.30 2.14 11.22
C ARG A 27 -3.79 1.97 11.20
N LYS A 28 -3.12 2.04 12.37
CA LYS A 28 -1.67 1.85 12.49
C LYS A 28 -1.26 0.43 12.11
N GLN A 29 -2.04 -0.58 12.49
CA GLN A 29 -1.81 -1.97 12.10
C GLN A 29 -1.85 -2.14 10.58
N ILE A 30 -2.89 -1.62 9.92
CA ILE A 30 -3.02 -1.66 8.46
C ILE A 30 -1.84 -0.96 7.78
N ASN A 31 -1.49 0.25 8.24
CA ASN A 31 -0.35 0.99 7.67
C ASN A 31 0.97 0.25 7.86
N GLY A 32 1.22 -0.32 9.04
CA GLY A 32 2.42 -1.11 9.32
C GLY A 32 2.51 -2.36 8.46
N TRP A 33 1.39 -3.06 8.25
CA TRP A 33 1.33 -4.20 7.33
C TRP A 33 1.64 -3.79 5.88
N VAL A 34 1.05 -2.69 5.39
CA VAL A 34 1.35 -2.16 4.05
C VAL A 34 2.82 -1.77 3.91
N GLU A 35 3.37 -1.11 4.93
CA GLU A 35 4.77 -0.70 4.96
C GLU A 35 5.70 -1.92 4.90
N GLU A 36 5.43 -2.96 5.68
CA GLU A 36 6.17 -4.23 5.65
C GLU A 36 6.10 -4.87 4.25
N LYS A 37 4.90 -5.01 3.68
CA LYS A 37 4.70 -5.64 2.36
C LYS A 37 5.27 -4.86 1.19
N THR A 38 5.55 -3.57 1.40
CA THR A 38 6.13 -2.70 0.37
C THR A 38 7.57 -2.31 0.68
N GLU A 39 8.25 -2.99 1.60
CA GLU A 39 9.65 -2.71 1.98
C GLU A 39 9.88 -1.23 2.36
N GLY A 40 8.93 -0.64 3.08
CA GLY A 40 8.99 0.76 3.51
C GLY A 40 8.67 1.78 2.43
N LYS A 41 8.22 1.36 1.23
CA LYS A 41 7.99 2.28 0.09
C LYS A 41 6.63 2.96 0.14
N ILE A 42 5.63 2.31 0.74
CA ILE A 42 4.32 2.89 0.96
C ILE A 42 4.10 2.96 2.48
N GLN A 43 4.16 4.18 2.99
CA GLN A 43 3.94 4.49 4.40
C GLN A 43 2.67 5.32 4.56
N ASN A 44 1.99 5.18 5.70
CA ASN A 44 0.81 5.97 6.03
C ASN A 44 -0.28 5.94 4.93
N LEU A 45 -0.53 4.76 4.34
CA LEU A 45 -1.56 4.58 3.29
C LEU A 45 -2.91 5.15 3.73
N LEU A 46 -3.31 4.86 4.96
CA LEU A 46 -4.48 5.44 5.61
C LEU A 46 -4.04 6.61 6.50
N ALA A 47 -4.38 7.82 6.06
CA ALA A 47 -4.17 9.04 6.84
C ALA A 47 -5.01 9.04 8.14
N GLU A 48 -4.59 9.84 9.11
CA GLU A 48 -5.34 10.06 10.35
C GLU A 48 -6.77 10.56 10.07
N GLY A 49 -7.74 10.10 10.85
CA GLY A 49 -9.15 10.46 10.70
C GLY A 49 -9.90 9.77 9.55
N ILE A 50 -9.23 8.95 8.73
CA ILE A 50 -9.90 8.16 7.67
C ILE A 50 -10.80 7.05 8.26
N LEU A 51 -10.35 6.42 9.35
CA LEU A 51 -11.11 5.37 10.04
C LEU A 51 -11.83 5.94 11.26
N ASN A 52 -12.96 5.33 11.63
CA ASN A 52 -13.73 5.69 12.82
C ASN A 52 -14.53 4.49 13.36
N SER A 53 -15.28 4.71 14.44
CA SER A 53 -16.11 3.68 15.09
C SER A 53 -17.24 3.09 14.23
N LEU A 54 -17.58 3.73 13.11
CA LEU A 54 -18.56 3.23 12.14
C LEU A 54 -17.92 2.40 11.01
N THR A 55 -16.60 2.35 10.91
CA THR A 55 -15.91 1.47 9.96
C THR A 55 -16.24 0.00 10.27
N ARG A 56 -16.55 -0.78 9.23
CA ARG A 56 -16.90 -2.22 9.36
C ARG A 56 -15.99 -3.14 8.56
N LEU A 57 -15.43 -2.64 7.45
CA LEU A 57 -14.56 -3.39 6.56
C LEU A 57 -13.62 -2.41 5.85
N VAL A 58 -12.35 -2.79 5.73
CA VAL A 58 -11.36 -2.09 4.91
C VAL A 58 -10.77 -3.13 3.95
N LEU A 59 -10.78 -2.82 2.66
CA LEU A 59 -10.09 -3.60 1.64
C LEU A 59 -8.80 -2.87 1.27
N VAL A 60 -7.66 -3.53 1.45
CA VAL A 60 -6.34 -2.92 1.25
C VAL A 60 -5.64 -3.63 0.08
N ASN A 61 -5.09 -2.84 -0.85
CA ASN A 61 -4.20 -3.31 -1.89
C ASN A 61 -3.06 -2.30 -2.05
N ALA A 62 -1.82 -2.78 -2.04
CA ALA A 62 -0.62 -1.97 -2.18
C ALA A 62 0.40 -2.70 -3.06
N ILE A 63 0.88 -2.04 -4.11
CA ILE A 63 1.81 -2.61 -5.08
C ILE A 63 2.98 -1.65 -5.26
N TYR A 64 4.19 -2.15 -5.03
CA TYR A 64 5.44 -1.46 -5.35
C TYR A 64 6.19 -2.26 -6.42
N PHE A 65 6.68 -1.56 -7.45
CA PHE A 65 7.43 -2.18 -8.53
C PHE A 65 8.75 -1.45 -8.75
N LYS A 66 9.85 -2.22 -8.75
CA LYS A 66 11.18 -1.76 -9.13
C LYS A 66 11.81 -2.80 -10.06
N GLY A 67 11.84 -2.48 -11.34
CA GLY A 67 12.46 -3.31 -12.37
C GLY A 67 13.85 -2.83 -12.74
N ASN A 68 14.71 -3.78 -13.14
CA ASN A 68 15.92 -3.45 -13.87
C ASN A 68 15.60 -3.35 -15.35
N TRP A 69 16.16 -2.37 -16.04
CA TRP A 69 16.12 -2.33 -17.49
C TRP A 69 16.95 -3.48 -18.07
N GLU A 70 16.44 -4.12 -19.13
CA GLU A 70 17.19 -5.13 -19.88
C GLU A 70 18.49 -4.56 -20.46
N LYS A 71 18.41 -3.34 -20.99
CA LYS A 71 19.57 -2.52 -21.38
C LYS A 71 19.66 -1.33 -20.45
N GLN A 72 20.60 -1.37 -19.51
CA GLN A 72 20.79 -0.30 -18.53
C GLN A 72 21.36 0.96 -19.16
N PHE A 73 20.98 2.12 -18.62
CA PHE A 73 21.55 3.41 -19.00
C PHE A 73 22.93 3.59 -18.34
N ASP A 74 23.89 4.14 -19.08
CA ASP A 74 25.14 4.62 -18.49
C ASP A 74 24.83 5.89 -17.67
N LYS A 75 25.10 5.82 -16.37
CA LYS A 75 24.89 6.93 -15.43
C LYS A 75 25.64 8.20 -15.83
N LYS A 76 26.77 8.08 -16.55
CA LYS A 76 27.56 9.24 -17.03
C LYS A 76 26.80 10.08 -18.07
N ASN A 77 25.82 9.49 -18.75
CA ASN A 77 25.02 10.18 -19.74
C ASN A 77 23.78 10.88 -19.13
N THR A 78 23.51 10.68 -17.84
CA THR A 78 22.41 11.34 -17.14
C THR A 78 22.83 12.75 -16.73
N THR A 79 22.16 13.77 -17.27
CA THR A 79 22.43 15.19 -16.97
C THR A 79 21.11 15.94 -16.77
N GLU A 80 21.15 17.08 -16.05
CA GLU A 80 19.98 17.94 -15.89
C GLU A 80 19.59 18.56 -17.23
N MET A 81 18.31 18.48 -17.58
CA MET A 81 17.75 19.04 -18.81
C MET A 81 16.38 19.64 -18.52
N PRO A 82 15.97 20.73 -19.19
CA PRO A 82 14.64 21.31 -19.02
C PRO A 82 13.53 20.29 -19.33
N PHE A 83 12.62 20.06 -18.38
CA PHE A 83 11.41 19.27 -18.59
C PHE A 83 10.21 20.21 -18.78
N LYS A 84 9.53 20.10 -19.93
CA LYS A 84 8.36 20.93 -20.20
C LYS A 84 7.11 20.34 -19.54
N ILE A 85 6.62 21.00 -18.50
CA ILE A 85 5.38 20.65 -17.81
C ILE A 85 4.23 21.44 -18.47
N ASN A 86 3.60 20.84 -19.48
CA ASN A 86 2.43 21.33 -20.22
C ASN A 86 2.67 22.54 -21.17
N LYS A 87 1.64 22.87 -21.98
CA LYS A 87 1.65 23.91 -23.01
C LYS A 87 1.36 25.29 -22.43
#